data_AF-I4EFY5-F1
#
_entry.id   AF-I4EFY5-F1
#
_cell.length_a   1.000
_cell.length_b   1.000
_cell.length_c   1.000
_cell.angle_alpha   90.00
_cell.angle_beta   90.00
_cell.angle_gamma   90.00
#
_symmetry.space_group_name_H-M   'P 1'
#
loop_
_entity.id
_entity.type
_entity.pdbx_description
1 polymer ?
#
loop_
_entity_poly.entity_id
_entity_poly.type
_entity_poly.pdbx_seq_one_letter_code
_entity_poly.pdbx_strand_id
1 'polypeptide(L)'
;MASSNFGRKRRRKPGDLSSLRRSLWAAILTAEGLCDDADAAVRLRALHAMATLAGSYLKTLEIAELEQRIATLEAAAAQPAVRRVA
;
A
#
# COMPACT_ATOMS: atom_id res chain seq x y z
N MET A 1 -19.50 -29.00 28.79
CA MET A 1 -19.48 -27.53 28.61
C MET A 1 -18.07 -27.09 28.26
N ALA A 2 -17.78 -26.85 26.97
CA ALA A 2 -16.51 -26.26 26.55
C ALA A 2 -16.81 -24.87 25.98
N SER A 3 -16.50 -23.82 26.74
CA SER A 3 -16.59 -22.45 26.26
C SER A 3 -15.46 -22.19 25.27
N SER A 4 -15.78 -22.15 23.98
CA SER A 4 -14.90 -21.58 22.97
C SER A 4 -14.91 -20.07 23.12
N ASN A 5 -13.91 -19.55 23.82
CA ASN A 5 -13.67 -18.12 23.92
C ASN A 5 -13.12 -17.63 22.56
N PHE A 6 -14.00 -17.35 21.60
CA PHE A 6 -13.65 -16.66 20.36
C PHE A 6 -13.19 -15.26 20.72
N GLY A 7 -11.89 -15.13 21.00
CA GLY A 7 -11.26 -13.86 21.35
C GLY A 7 -11.64 -12.79 20.32
N ARG A 8 -12.31 -11.74 20.79
CA ARG A 8 -12.65 -10.55 19.99
C ARG A 8 -11.41 -10.13 19.21
N LYS A 9 -11.36 -10.40 17.91
CA LYS A 9 -10.31 -9.88 17.03
C LYS A 9 -10.31 -8.36 17.21
N ARG A 10 -9.26 -7.82 17.85
CA ARG A 10 -9.08 -6.38 18.00
C ARG A 10 -9.23 -5.77 16.61
N ARG A 11 -10.30 -5.02 16.37
CA ARG A 11 -10.50 -4.22 15.16
C ARG A 11 -9.32 -3.25 15.09
N ARG A 12 -8.33 -3.57 14.26
CA ARG A 12 -7.23 -2.65 13.98
C ARG A 12 -7.85 -1.44 13.29
N LYS A 13 -7.36 -0.24 13.63
CA LYS A 13 -7.75 0.97 12.93
C LYS A 13 -7.45 0.79 11.43
N PRO A 14 -8.27 1.38 10.53
CA PRO A 14 -7.93 1.42 9.11
C PRO A 14 -6.52 2.02 8.96
N GLY A 15 -5.65 1.36 8.20
CA GLY A 15 -4.34 1.91 7.87
C GLY A 15 -4.47 3.08 6.89
N ASP A 16 -3.43 3.90 6.79
CA ASP A 16 -3.30 4.92 5.73
C ASP A 16 -2.45 4.42 4.56
N LEU A 17 -2.46 5.15 3.44
CA LEU A 17 -1.73 4.80 2.22
C LEU A 17 -0.22 4.70 2.49
N SER A 18 0.32 5.57 3.33
CA SER A 18 1.73 5.55 3.72
C SER A 18 2.12 4.28 4.49
N SER A 19 1.24 3.81 5.38
CA SER A 19 1.41 2.60 6.18
C SER A 19 1.27 1.36 5.32
N LEU A 20 0.34 1.36 4.37
CA LEU A 20 0.22 0.31 3.38
C LEU A 20 1.49 0.21 2.54
N ARG A 21 1.99 1.33 2.00
CA ARG A 21 3.22 1.39 1.21
C ARG A 21 4.42 0.83 1.98
N ARG A 22 4.60 1.22 3.24
CA ARG A 22 5.65 0.68 4.12
C ARG A 22 5.52 -0.84 4.32
N SER A 23 4.29 -1.31 4.57
CA SER A 23 4.04 -2.73 4.83
C SER A 23 4.26 -3.59 3.58
N LEU A 24 3.82 -3.12 2.41
CA LEU A 24 4.07 -3.78 1.12
C LEU A 24 5.56 -3.82 0.81
N TRP A 25 6.29 -2.72 1.04
CA TRP A 25 7.74 -2.68 0.83
C TRP A 25 8.48 -3.68 1.73
N ALA A 26 8.11 -3.75 3.02
CA ALA A 26 8.68 -4.73 3.93
C ALA A 26 8.40 -6.19 3.48
N ALA A 27 7.20 -6.45 2.96
CA ALA A 27 6.84 -7.76 2.41
C ALA A 27 7.63 -8.10 1.14
N ILE A 28 7.88 -7.12 0.26
CA ILE A 28 8.71 -7.27 -0.93
C ILE A 28 10.13 -7.68 -0.53
N LEU A 29 10.77 -6.93 0.37
CA LEU A 29 12.12 -7.25 0.85
C LEU A 29 12.19 -8.64 1.49
N THR A 30 11.15 -9.03 2.21
CA THR A 30 11.07 -10.37 2.82
C THR A 30 10.97 -11.45 1.74
N ALA A 31 10.13 -11.26 0.72
CA ALA A 31 9.98 -12.23 -0.37
C ALA A 31 11.25 -12.31 -1.23
N GLU A 32 11.90 -11.18 -1.50
CA GLU A 32 13.18 -11.11 -2.19
C GLU A 32 14.26 -11.96 -1.50
N GLY A 33 14.38 -11.84 -0.16
CA GLY A 33 15.33 -12.64 0.60
C GLY A 33 15.06 -14.16 0.56
N LEU A 34 13.85 -14.57 0.20
CA LEU A 34 13.46 -15.98 0.06
C LEU A 34 13.58 -16.51 -1.37
N CYS A 35 13.92 -15.66 -2.35
CA CYS A 35 14.09 -16.09 -3.74
C CYS A 35 15.33 -16.97 -3.95
N ASP A 36 16.33 -16.90 -3.06
CA ASP A 36 17.54 -17.72 -3.12
C ASP A 36 17.51 -18.90 -2.13
N ASP A 37 16.35 -19.20 -1.54
CA ASP A 37 16.20 -20.33 -0.61
C ASP A 37 16.52 -21.66 -1.31
N ALA A 38 17.20 -22.57 -0.60
CA ALA A 38 17.57 -23.88 -1.11
C ALA A 38 16.33 -24.74 -1.42
N ASP A 39 15.26 -24.61 -0.64
CA ASP A 39 14.00 -25.31 -0.88
C ASP A 39 13.26 -24.68 -2.07
N ALA A 40 13.08 -25.48 -3.13
CA ALA A 40 12.37 -25.09 -4.34
C ALA A 40 10.92 -24.64 -4.06
N ALA A 41 10.24 -25.25 -3.08
CA ALA A 41 8.88 -24.87 -2.73
C ALA A 41 8.81 -23.51 -2.03
N VAL A 42 9.82 -23.14 -1.26
CA VAL A 42 9.94 -21.81 -0.65
C VAL A 42 10.22 -20.78 -1.73
N ARG A 43 11.21 -21.04 -2.58
CA ARG A 43 11.59 -20.17 -3.70
C ARG A 43 10.45 -19.88 -4.67
N LEU A 44 9.67 -20.89 -5.07
CA LEU A 44 8.52 -20.69 -5.95
C LEU A 44 7.43 -19.81 -5.30
N ARG A 45 7.18 -19.98 -4.00
CA ARG A 45 6.23 -19.15 -3.25
C ARG A 45 6.73 -17.70 -3.13
N ALA A 46 8.03 -17.51 -2.92
CA ALA A 46 8.66 -16.19 -2.88
C ALA A 46 8.50 -15.45 -4.22
N LEU A 47 8.79 -16.12 -5.35
CA LEU A 47 8.61 -15.55 -6.70
C LEU A 47 7.14 -15.18 -6.98
N HIS A 48 6.20 -16.04 -6.59
CA HIS A 48 4.77 -15.74 -6.74
C HIS A 48 4.33 -14.55 -5.88
N ALA A 49 4.80 -14.50 -4.63
CA ALA A 49 4.54 -13.37 -3.73
C ALA A 49 5.11 -12.07 -4.31
N MET A 50 6.32 -12.09 -4.86
CA MET A 50 6.94 -10.95 -5.53
C MET A 50 6.09 -10.42 -6.69
N ALA A 51 5.63 -11.30 -7.58
CA ALA A 51 4.77 -10.89 -8.70
C ALA A 51 3.47 -10.22 -8.22
N THR A 52 2.86 -10.77 -7.16
CA THR A 52 1.62 -10.24 -6.57
C THR A 52 1.86 -8.89 -5.86
N LEU A 53 2.94 -8.80 -5.09
CA LEU A 53 3.29 -7.61 -4.32
C LEU A 53 3.72 -6.46 -5.24
N ALA A 54 4.45 -6.74 -6.32
CA ALA A 54 4.85 -5.73 -7.30
C ALA A 54 3.63 -5.02 -7.91
N GLY A 55 2.62 -5.77 -8.36
CA GLY A 55 1.38 -5.19 -8.88
C GLY A 55 0.60 -4.40 -7.84
N SER A 56 0.58 -4.86 -6.58
CA SER A 56 -0.09 -4.15 -5.47
C SER A 56 0.64 -2.86 -5.09
N TYR A 57 1.98 -2.88 -5.12
CA TYR A 57 2.81 -1.74 -4.83
C TYR A 57 2.73 -0.66 -5.91
N LEU A 58 2.75 -1.06 -7.19
CA LEU A 58 2.56 -0.14 -8.32
C LEU A 58 1.24 0.64 -8.18
N LYS A 59 0.12 -0.05 -7.94
CA LYS A 59 -1.18 0.60 -7.70
C LYS A 59 -1.16 1.57 -6.52
N THR A 60 -0.41 1.25 -5.47
CA THR A 60 -0.27 2.13 -4.30
C THR A 60 0.48 3.42 -4.66
N LEU A 61 1.48 3.35 -5.54
CA LEU A 61 2.19 4.52 -6.06
C LEU A 61 1.31 5.37 -6.99
N GLU A 62 0.56 4.72 -7.89
CA GLU A 62 -0.39 5.39 -8.78
C GLU A 62 -1.42 6.20 -7.98
N ILE A 63 -1.99 5.61 -6.92
CA ILE A 63 -2.94 6.32 -6.05
C ILE A 63 -2.27 7.52 -5.37
N ALA A 64 -1.04 7.37 -4.88
CA ALA A 64 -0.31 8.47 -4.23
C ALA A 64 -0.04 9.64 -5.22
N GLU A 65 0.29 9.33 -6.47
CA GLU A 65 0.46 10.34 -7.51
C GLU A 65 -0.86 11.05 -7.83
N LEU A 66 -1.96 10.30 -7.92
CA LEU A 66 -3.28 10.87 -8.15
C LEU A 66 -3.72 11.80 -7.01
N GLU A 67 -3.50 11.41 -5.75
CA GLU A 67 -3.77 12.27 -4.58
C GLU A 67 -2.96 13.58 -4.65
N GLN A 68 -1.68 13.50 -4.99
CA GLN A 68 -0.83 14.69 -5.14
C GLN A 68 -1.30 15.60 -6.28
N ARG A 69 -1.70 15.01 -7.42
CA ARG A 69 -2.18 15.75 -8.57
C ARG A 69 -3.52 16.43 -8.29
N ILE A 70 -4.44 15.75 -7.61
CA ILE A 70 -5.71 16.32 -7.17
C ILE A 70 -5.46 17.49 -6.23
N ALA A 71 -4.63 17.32 -5.20
CA ALA A 71 -4.31 18.39 -4.26
C ALA A 71 -3.72 19.63 -4.94
N THR A 72 -2.89 19.44 -5.97
CA THR A 72 -2.33 20.54 -6.78
C THR A 72 -3.41 21.28 -7.55
N LEU A 73 -4.34 20.55 -8.19
CA LEU A 73 -5.45 21.13 -8.93
C LEU A 73 -6.42 21.88 -8.01
N GLU A 74 -6.75 21.31 -6.85
CA GLU A 74 -7.59 21.93 -5.84
C GLU A 74 -6.96 23.21 -5.29
N ALA A 75 -5.65 23.21 -5.02
CA ALA A 75 -4.92 24.39 -4.59
C ALA A 75 -4.88 25.49 -5.67
N ALA A 76 -4.78 25.12 -6.95
CA ALA A 76 -4.83 26.07 -8.06
C ALA A 76 -6.24 26.66 -8.23
N ALA A 77 -7.28 25.85 -8.09
CA ALA A 77 -8.68 26.29 -8.19
C ALA A 77 -9.12 27.17 -7.00
N ALA A 78 -8.53 26.96 -5.82
CA ALA A 78 -8.82 27.75 -4.62
C ALA A 78 -8.18 29.15 -4.63
N GLN A 79 -7.26 29.45 -5.56
CA GLN A 79 -6.72 30.80 -5.68
C GLN A 79 -7.81 31.74 -6.22
N PRO A 80 -8.14 32.83 -5.50
CA PRO A 80 -9.16 33.76 -5.96
C PRO A 80 -8.71 34.32 -7.31
N ALA A 81 -9.56 34.19 -8.33
CA ALA A 81 -9.36 34.86 -9.60
C ALA A 81 -9.19 36.35 -9.30
N VAL A 82 -7.95 36.85 -9.39
CA VAL A 82 -7.66 38.28 -9.37
C VAL A 82 -8.31 38.84 -10.61
N ARG A 83 -9.58 39.19 -10.49
CA ARG A 83 -10.38 39.80 -11.54
C ARG A 83 -9.73 41.16 -11.76
N ARG A 84 -8.88 41.26 -12.79
CA ARG A 84 -8.39 42.55 -13.27
C ARG A 84 -9.62 43.31 -13.76
N VAL A 85 -10.14 44.18 -12.91
CA VAL A 85 -11.13 45.18 -13.29
C VAL A 85 -10.36 46.20 -14.12
N ALA A 86 -10.73 46.31 -15.39
CA ALA A 86 -10.26 47.33 -16.32
C ALA A 86 -10.85 48.70 -15.94
#